data_AF-A0A2K5V7A7-F1
#
_entry.id   AF-A0A2K5V7A7-F1
#
_cell.length_a   1.000
_cell.length_b   1.000
_cell.length_c   1.000
_cell.angle_alpha   90.00
_cell.angle_beta   90.00
_cell.angle_gamma   90.00
#
_symmetry.space_group_name_H-M   'P 1'
#
loop_
_entity.id
_entity.type
_entity.pdbx_description
1 polymer ?
#
loop_
_entity_poly.entity_id
_entity_poly.type
_entity_poly.pdbx_seq_one_letter_code
_entity_poly.pdbx_strand_id
1 'polypeptide(L)'
;MLFHGFSAEHYFPVSHFTMISHTPCPQDKSETVNPKTCSPKEYLETFIFPVLLPGMASLLHQAKKEKCFEVRCDPEIQELRQWQKKLREAKHIHQRVKIFWAKQEQKVKCKMEDDVVPAGKMKIPSS
;
A
#
# COMPACT_ATOMS: atom_id res chain seq x y z
N MET A 1 -31.41 17.67 21.63
CA MET A 1 -30.57 16.86 20.73
C MET A 1 -29.39 16.36 21.54
N LEU A 2 -29.21 15.05 21.59
CA LEU A 2 -28.38 14.35 22.55
C LEU A 2 -26.95 14.23 21.98
N PHE A 3 -26.00 15.02 22.48
CA PHE A 3 -24.58 14.81 22.17
C PHE A 3 -24.09 13.61 22.98
N HIS A 4 -24.08 12.43 22.35
CA HIS A 4 -23.35 11.28 22.89
C HIS A 4 -21.86 11.52 22.66
N GLY A 5 -21.20 12.03 23.70
CA GLY A 5 -19.75 12.06 23.80
C GLY A 5 -19.21 10.64 23.73
N PHE A 6 -18.35 10.38 22.74
CA PHE A 6 -17.60 9.15 22.63
C PHE A 6 -16.56 9.13 23.75
N SER A 7 -16.90 8.54 24.90
CA SER A 7 -15.94 8.23 25.94
C SER A 7 -15.06 7.07 25.47
N ALA A 8 -13.84 7.38 25.08
CA ALA A 8 -12.79 6.40 24.81
C ALA A 8 -11.81 6.33 25.99
N GLU A 9 -12.32 6.39 27.22
CA GLU A 9 -11.50 6.34 28.44
C GLU A 9 -11.28 4.91 28.93
N HIS A 10 -10.98 3.96 28.04
CA HIS A 10 -10.58 2.61 28.45
C HIS A 10 -9.74 1.92 27.38
N TYR A 11 -8.51 2.34 27.13
CA TYR A 11 -7.45 1.39 26.75
C TYR A 11 -6.07 2.05 26.91
N PHE A 12 -5.18 1.31 27.55
CA PHE A 12 -3.80 1.59 27.97
C PHE A 12 -3.63 2.03 29.44
N PRO A 13 -3.15 1.14 30.32
CA PRO A 13 -2.53 1.60 31.55
C PRO A 13 -1.32 2.46 31.17
N VAL A 14 -1.35 3.72 31.57
CA VAL A 14 -0.18 4.60 31.60
C VAL A 14 0.86 3.90 32.48
N SER A 15 1.81 3.21 31.85
CA SER A 15 3.03 2.80 32.53
C SER A 15 3.68 4.07 33.01
N HIS A 16 3.64 4.28 34.32
CA HIS A 16 4.37 5.30 35.04
C HIS A 16 5.82 5.20 34.60
N PHE A 17 6.21 6.11 33.72
CA PHE A 17 7.58 6.30 33.30
C PHE A 17 8.35 6.70 34.55
N THR A 18 9.00 5.72 35.16
CA THR A 18 9.83 5.92 36.34
C THR A 18 10.93 6.88 35.92
N MET A 19 10.98 8.03 36.60
CA MET A 19 12.05 9.02 36.47
C MET A 19 13.41 8.31 36.50
N ILE A 20 14.06 8.31 35.33
CA ILE A 20 15.50 8.43 35.13
C ILE A 20 16.34 7.90 36.32
N SER A 21 16.46 6.58 36.42
CA SER A 21 17.67 6.03 37.03
C SER A 21 18.81 6.35 36.07
N HIS A 22 19.67 7.29 36.44
CA HIS A 22 20.99 7.44 35.83
C HIS A 22 21.86 6.24 36.21
N THR A 23 21.49 5.05 35.75
CA THR A 23 22.47 3.98 35.61
C THR A 23 23.36 4.39 34.44
N PRO A 24 24.69 4.50 34.62
CA PRO A 24 25.60 4.46 33.49
C PRO A 24 25.19 3.23 32.66
N CYS A 25 24.87 3.47 31.40
CA CYS A 25 24.59 2.42 30.42
C CYS A 25 25.54 1.25 30.72
N PRO A 26 25.03 0.03 31.00
CA PRO A 26 25.88 -1.14 30.92
C PRO A 26 26.50 -1.04 29.54
N GLN A 27 27.79 -0.73 29.49
CA GLN A 27 28.60 -0.90 28.30
C GLN A 27 28.58 -2.41 28.10
N ASP A 28 27.52 -2.88 27.46
CA ASP A 28 27.37 -4.26 27.07
C ASP A 28 28.40 -4.43 25.99
N LYS A 29 29.57 -4.83 26.50
CA LYS A 29 30.65 -5.54 25.85
C LYS A 29 30.09 -6.05 24.53
N SER A 30 30.53 -5.43 23.43
CA SER A 30 30.37 -6.00 22.11
C SER A 30 31.14 -7.31 22.09
N GLU A 31 30.57 -8.33 22.72
CA GLU A 31 31.02 -9.69 22.63
C GLU A 31 30.93 -10.02 21.15
N THR A 32 31.97 -10.68 20.65
CA THR A 32 32.18 -10.89 19.22
C THR A 32 31.16 -11.93 18.74
N VAL A 33 29.90 -11.52 18.63
CA VAL A 33 28.79 -12.38 18.21
C VAL A 33 29.04 -12.69 16.75
N ASN A 34 29.48 -13.92 16.49
CA ASN A 34 29.67 -14.35 15.11
C ASN A 34 28.29 -14.33 14.42
N PRO A 35 28.15 -13.59 13.30
CA PRO A 35 26.87 -13.35 12.66
C PRO A 35 26.15 -14.61 12.16
N LYS A 36 26.84 -15.76 12.16
CA LYS A 36 26.30 -17.03 11.66
C LYS A 36 25.90 -18.02 12.76
N THR A 37 26.19 -17.72 14.03
CA THR A 37 25.92 -18.65 15.16
C THR A 37 24.97 -18.08 16.21
N CYS A 38 24.52 -16.84 16.06
CA CYS A 38 23.52 -16.24 16.95
C CYS A 38 22.10 -16.54 16.48
N SER A 39 21.14 -16.33 17.39
CA SER A 39 19.74 -16.40 17.03
C SER A 39 19.38 -15.29 16.01
N PRO A 40 18.38 -15.50 15.13
CA PRO A 40 17.96 -14.47 14.18
C PRO A 40 17.57 -13.14 14.87
N LYS A 41 17.05 -13.21 16.09
CA LYS A 41 16.67 -12.03 16.87
C LYS A 41 17.88 -11.20 17.29
N GLU A 42 18.89 -11.83 17.88
CA GLU A 42 20.13 -11.16 18.28
C GLU A 42 20.87 -10.60 17.07
N TYR A 43 20.90 -11.33 15.95
CA TYR A 43 21.47 -10.83 14.71
C TYR A 43 20.81 -9.51 14.26
N LEU A 44 19.48 -9.44 14.27
CA LEU A 44 18.74 -8.23 13.91
C LEU A 44 19.02 -7.09 14.89
N GLU A 45 19.00 -7.37 16.19
CA GLU A 45 19.22 -6.39 17.24
C GLU A 45 20.64 -5.81 17.24
N THR A 46 21.66 -6.64 16.96
CA THR A 46 23.07 -6.22 16.97
C THR A 46 23.51 -5.61 15.65
N PHE A 47 23.09 -6.14 14.51
CA PHE A 47 23.65 -5.72 13.21
C PHE A 47 22.72 -4.85 12.38
N ILE A 48 21.41 -5.06 12.45
CA ILE A 48 20.45 -4.41 11.54
C ILE A 48 19.80 -3.20 12.19
N PHE A 49 19.29 -3.33 13.41
CA PHE A 49 18.54 -2.29 14.11
C PHE A 49 19.34 -1.02 14.42
N PRO A 50 20.65 -1.06 14.79
CA PRO A 50 21.40 0.16 15.10
C PRO A 50 21.53 1.13 13.92
N VAL A 51 21.44 0.63 12.68
CA VAL A 51 21.47 1.45 11.47
C VAL A 51 20.04 1.71 10.96
N LEU A 52 19.19 0.68 10.96
CA LEU A 52 17.85 0.76 10.38
C LEU A 52 16.89 1.62 11.21
N LEU A 53 16.87 1.47 12.54
CA LEU A 53 15.91 2.18 13.41
C LEU A 53 16.12 3.70 13.39
N PRO A 54 17.36 4.24 13.54
CA PRO A 54 17.57 5.69 13.42
C PRO A 54 17.19 6.25 12.04
N GLY A 55 17.43 5.48 10.98
CA GLY A 55 17.01 5.83 9.62
C GLY A 55 15.50 5.96 9.50
N MET A 56 14.74 4.96 9.98
CA MET A 56 13.27 5.00 9.97
C MET A 56 12.72 6.11 10.86
N ALA A 57 13.29 6.32 12.05
CA ALA A 57 12.90 7.42 12.94
C ALA A 57 13.09 8.78 12.26
N SER A 58 14.22 8.96 11.56
CA SER A 58 14.50 10.18 10.80
C SER A 58 13.49 10.40 9.67
N LEU A 59 13.11 9.34 8.94
CA LEU A 59 12.07 9.42 7.91
C LEU A 59 10.71 9.84 8.50
N LEU A 60 10.33 9.28 9.65
CA LEU A 60 9.08 9.64 10.32
C LEU A 60 9.09 11.09 10.83
N HIS A 61 10.20 11.53 11.42
CA HIS A 61 10.38 12.93 11.83
C HIS A 61 10.27 13.89 10.64
N GLN A 62 10.92 13.56 9.52
CA GLN A 62 10.85 14.39 8.32
C GLN A 62 9.42 14.41 7.75
N ALA A 63 8.75 13.26 7.66
CA ALA A 63 7.36 13.19 7.21
C ALA A 63 6.41 14.01 8.10
N LYS A 64 6.65 14.04 9.42
CA LYS A 64 5.90 14.89 10.35
C LYS A 64 6.20 16.36 10.13
N LYS A 65 7.47 16.74 9.97
CA LYS A 65 7.90 18.12 9.72
C LYS A 65 7.29 18.67 8.43
N GLU A 66 7.28 17.86 7.38
CA GLU A 66 6.69 18.19 6.07
C GLU A 66 5.17 17.97 6.04
N LYS A 67 4.53 17.70 7.19
CA LYS A 67 3.08 17.50 7.32
C LYS A 67 2.49 16.47 6.34
N CYS A 68 3.29 15.49 5.92
CA CYS A 68 2.91 14.49 4.94
C CYS A 68 1.68 13.67 5.39
N PHE A 69 1.48 13.54 6.70
CA PHE A 69 0.32 12.86 7.28
C PHE A 69 -0.95 13.72 7.27
N GLU A 70 -0.84 15.04 7.21
CA GLU A 70 -1.96 15.99 7.25
C GLU A 70 -2.54 16.28 5.86
N VAL A 71 -1.81 15.99 4.77
CA VAL A 71 -2.26 16.18 3.38
C VAL A 71 -3.60 15.49 3.08
N ARG A 72 -3.93 14.41 3.81
CA ARG A 72 -5.22 13.72 3.68
C ARG A 72 -6.34 14.35 4.50
N CYS A 73 -6.00 15.15 5.50
CA CYS A 73 -6.92 15.89 6.37
C CYS A 73 -7.22 17.29 5.84
N ASP A 74 -6.40 17.79 4.90
CA ASP A 74 -6.65 19.07 4.24
C ASP A 74 -8.04 19.08 3.56
N PRO A 75 -8.90 20.06 3.89
CA PRO A 75 -10.29 20.11 3.42
C PRO A 75 -10.39 20.30 1.90
N GLU A 76 -9.49 21.07 1.29
CA GLU A 76 -9.46 21.28 -0.16
C GLU A 76 -9.11 19.97 -0.88
N ILE A 77 -8.13 19.24 -0.32
CA ILE A 77 -7.75 17.92 -0.83
C ILE A 77 -8.87 16.88 -0.63
N GLN A 78 -9.59 16.92 0.49
CA GLN A 78 -10.76 16.07 0.74
C GLN A 78 -11.87 16.32 -0.28
N GLU A 79 -12.21 17.60 -0.50
CA GLU A 79 -13.22 18.00 -1.49
C GLU A 79 -12.84 17.56 -2.90
N LEU A 80 -11.57 17.76 -3.30
CA LEU A 80 -11.07 17.33 -4.60
C LEU A 80 -11.20 15.81 -4.78
N ARG A 81 -10.87 15.01 -3.75
CA ARG A 81 -11.03 13.54 -3.82
C ARG A 81 -12.50 13.13 -3.98
N GLN A 82 -13.40 13.80 -3.27
CA GLN A 82 -14.84 13.55 -3.38
C GLN A 82 -15.35 13.91 -4.77
N TRP A 83 -14.93 15.05 -5.32
CA TRP A 83 -15.28 15.46 -6.67
C TRP A 83 -14.75 14.49 -7.73
N GLN A 84 -13.48 14.07 -7.62
CA GLN A 84 -12.92 13.04 -8.50
C GLN A 84 -13.69 11.71 -8.41
N LYS A 85 -14.16 11.33 -7.21
CA LYS A 85 -15.00 10.13 -7.03
C LYS A 85 -16.33 10.29 -7.76
N LYS A 86 -17.05 11.39 -7.54
CA LYS A 86 -18.32 11.71 -8.24
C LYS A 86 -18.12 11.74 -9.76
N LEU A 87 -16.99 12.26 -10.24
CA LEU A 87 -16.66 12.23 -11.66
C LEU A 87 -16.44 10.82 -12.20
N ARG A 88 -15.78 9.93 -11.44
CA ARG A 88 -15.60 8.53 -11.86
C ARG A 88 -16.93 7.80 -11.99
N GLU A 89 -17.87 8.10 -11.10
CA GLU A 89 -19.24 7.57 -11.10
C GLU A 89 -20.05 8.14 -12.28
N ALA A 90 -20.09 9.47 -12.42
CA ALA A 90 -20.84 10.16 -13.48
C ALA A 90 -20.34 9.85 -14.89
N LYS A 91 -19.03 9.65 -15.07
CA LYS A 91 -18.44 9.25 -16.37
C LYS A 91 -18.51 7.75 -16.63
N HIS A 92 -19.20 6.99 -15.77
CA HIS A 92 -19.38 5.55 -15.86
C HIS A 92 -18.08 4.81 -16.18
N ILE A 93 -16.96 5.24 -15.58
CA ILE A 93 -15.62 4.73 -15.95
C ILE A 93 -15.55 3.22 -15.73
N HIS A 94 -16.21 2.72 -14.69
CA HIS A 94 -16.33 1.29 -14.45
C HIS A 94 -16.99 0.53 -15.60
N GLN A 95 -18.09 1.06 -16.16
CA GLN A 95 -18.77 0.44 -17.30
C GLN A 95 -17.92 0.54 -18.57
N ARG A 96 -17.26 1.69 -18.79
CA ARG A 96 -16.35 1.87 -19.93
C ARG A 96 -15.17 0.92 -19.89
N VAL A 97 -14.56 0.74 -18.72
CA VAL A 97 -13.47 -0.21 -18.49
C VAL A 97 -13.96 -1.64 -18.67
N LYS A 98 -15.16 -1.98 -18.18
CA LYS A 98 -15.78 -3.29 -18.38
C LYS A 98 -16.02 -3.61 -19.85
N ILE A 99 -16.58 -2.65 -20.61
CA ILE A 99 -16.79 -2.79 -22.07
C ILE A 99 -15.45 -2.92 -22.80
N PHE A 100 -14.45 -2.11 -22.41
CA PHE A 100 -13.12 -2.17 -22.99
C PHE A 100 -12.47 -3.55 -22.82
N TRP A 101 -12.49 -4.11 -21.60
CA TRP A 101 -11.91 -5.42 -21.33
C TRP A 101 -12.67 -6.54 -22.03
N ALA A 102 -14.01 -6.51 -22.04
CA ALA A 102 -14.81 -7.48 -22.80
C ALA A 102 -14.46 -7.45 -24.31
N LYS A 103 -14.20 -6.26 -24.86
CA LYS A 103 -13.75 -6.09 -26.25
C LYS A 103 -12.34 -6.65 -26.49
N GLN A 104 -11.41 -6.47 -25.53
CA GLN A 104 -10.07 -7.07 -25.66
C GLN A 104 -10.14 -8.60 -25.58
N GLU A 105 -10.93 -9.17 -24.68
CA GLU A 105 -11.11 -10.63 -24.56
C GLU A 105 -11.72 -11.23 -25.83
N GLN A 106 -12.74 -10.60 -26.40
CA GLN A 106 -13.28 -11.02 -27.70
C GLN A 106 -12.27 -10.89 -28.82
N LYS A 107 -11.48 -9.81 -28.85
CA LYS A 107 -10.42 -9.63 -29.85
C LYS A 107 -9.36 -10.72 -29.75
N VAL A 108 -9.01 -11.15 -28.54
CA VAL A 108 -8.09 -12.28 -28.31
C VAL A 108 -8.74 -13.61 -28.69
N LYS A 109 -10.06 -13.76 -28.47
CA LYS A 109 -10.80 -14.99 -28.75
C LYS A 109 -11.10 -15.20 -30.25
N CYS A 110 -11.50 -14.17 -30.98
CA CYS A 110 -11.82 -14.26 -32.41
C CYS A 110 -10.58 -14.38 -33.31
N LYS A 111 -9.39 -14.00 -32.80
CA LYS A 111 -8.11 -14.20 -33.50
C LYS A 111 -7.76 -15.67 -33.76
N MET A 112 -8.56 -16.63 -33.27
CA MET A 112 -8.36 -18.07 -33.45
C MET A 112 -9.32 -18.72 -34.46
N GLU A 113 -10.34 -18.03 -34.99
CA GLU A 113 -11.38 -18.66 -35.84
C GLU A 113 -11.44 -18.15 -37.29
N ASP A 114 -10.64 -17.15 -37.67
CA ASP A 114 -10.57 -16.65 -39.06
C ASP A 114 -9.61 -17.45 -39.98
N ASP A 115 -8.94 -18.49 -39.46
CA ASP A 115 -8.06 -19.40 -40.23
C ASP A 115 -8.74 -20.74 -40.63
N VAL A 116 -10.08 -20.77 -40.70
CA VAL A 116 -10.81 -21.86 -41.40
C VAL A 116 -11.48 -21.27 -42.64
N VAL A 117 -10.76 -21.37 -43.76
CA VAL A 117 -11.23 -21.12 -45.12
C VAL A 117 -12.55 -21.89 -45.36
N PRO A 118 -13.67 -21.24 -45.74
CA PRO A 118 -14.84 -21.97 -46.22
C PRO A 118 -14.48 -22.53 -47.61
N ALA A 119 -14.17 -23.83 -47.64
CA ALA A 119 -13.92 -24.59 -48.85
C ALA A 119 -15.02 -24.35 -49.88
N GLY A 120 -14.59 -23.91 -51.06
CA GLY A 120 -15.43 -23.29 -52.05
C GLY A 120 -16.49 -24.20 -52.67
N LYS A 121 -17.47 -23.53 -53.28
CA LYS A 121 -18.19 -24.05 -54.44
C LYS A 121 -18.23 -22.94 -55.50
N MET A 122 -17.13 -22.79 -56.22
CA MET A 122 -17.13 -22.06 -57.49
C MET A 122 -17.94 -22.89 -58.50
N LYS A 123 -19.05 -22.31 -58.96
CA LYS A 123 -19.78 -22.75 -60.16
C LYS A 123 -18.85 -22.59 -61.36
N ILE A 124 -18.66 -23.64 -62.13
CA ILE A 124 -17.99 -23.60 -63.44
C ILE A 124 -19.03 -23.22 -64.50
N PRO A 125 -18.88 -22.13 -65.26
CA PRO A 125 -19.70 -21.87 -66.43
C PRO A 125 -19.03 -22.43 -67.70
N SER A 126 -19.84 -23.20 -68.45
CA SER A 126 -19.95 -23.29 -69.91
C SER A 126 -18.76 -23.77 -70.77
N SER A 127 -19.00 -24.87 -71.49
CA SER A 127 -19.07 -24.89 -72.96
C SER A 127 -20.14 -25.88 -73.39
#